data_AF-A0A816UHX7-F1
#
_entry.id   AF-A0A816UHX7-F1
#
_cell.length_a   1.000
_cell.length_b   1.000
_cell.length_c   1.000
_cell.angle_alpha   90.00
_cell.angle_beta   90.00
_cell.angle_gamma   90.00
#
_symmetry.space_group_name_H-M   'P 1'
#
loop_
_entity.id
_entity.type
_entity.pdbx_description
1 polymer ?
#
loop_
_entity_poly.entity_id
_entity_poly.type
_entity_poly.pdbx_seq_one_letter_code
_entity_poly.pdbx_strand_id
1 'polypeptide(L)'
;EQKELCIYSLALTFHKRPLQLQKLQSPDALYCQGLLNAIGIVVVPGSGFRQVPGTWHFRCTILPQEDKIPAIVNRLTEFHESFMDEFRN
;
A
#
# COMPACT_ATOMS: atom_id res chain seq x y z
N GLU A 1 4.46 25.86 -9.57
CA GLU A 1 3.77 24.81 -10.35
C GLU A 1 3.68 23.51 -9.55
N GLN A 2 2.70 23.42 -8.64
CA GLN A 2 2.36 22.21 -7.87
C GLN A 2 0.94 21.75 -8.26
N LYS A 3 0.59 21.90 -9.53
CA LYS A 3 -0.74 21.58 -10.05
C LYS A 3 -0.61 20.22 -10.76
N GLU A 4 -1.50 19.29 -10.41
CA GLU A 4 -1.81 18.04 -11.13
C GLU A 4 -1.13 16.70 -10.75
N LEU A 5 -0.34 16.60 -9.68
CA LEU A 5 0.15 15.28 -9.20
C LEU A 5 -0.79 14.54 -8.23
N CYS A 6 -2.01 15.07 -8.00
CA CYS A 6 -2.95 14.55 -6.99
C CYS A 6 -4.13 13.72 -7.53
N ILE A 7 -4.21 13.41 -8.83
CA ILE A 7 -5.54 13.09 -9.40
C ILE A 7 -6.05 11.67 -9.06
N TYR A 8 -5.24 10.68 -8.69
CA TYR A 8 -5.79 9.38 -8.26
C TYR A 8 -4.97 8.73 -7.15
N SER A 9 -5.15 9.23 -5.93
CA SER A 9 -4.67 8.53 -4.74
C SER A 9 -5.57 7.33 -4.47
N LEU A 10 -5.13 6.13 -4.87
CA LEU A 10 -5.83 4.89 -4.47
C LEU A 10 -5.52 4.61 -3.00
N ALA A 11 -6.52 4.73 -2.13
CA ALA A 11 -6.44 4.35 -0.73
C ALA A 11 -6.99 2.93 -0.58
N LEU A 12 -6.12 1.95 -0.40
CA LEU A 12 -6.53 0.58 -0.09
C LEU A 12 -6.71 0.44 1.42
N THR A 13 -7.95 0.23 1.85
CA THR A 13 -8.32 0.10 3.27
C THR A 13 -8.25 -1.35 3.71
N PHE A 14 -7.32 -1.68 4.58
CA PHE A 14 -7.33 -2.97 5.28
C PHE A 14 -8.13 -2.86 6.57
N HIS A 15 -9.05 -3.80 6.80
CA HIS A 15 -9.86 -3.86 8.02
C HIS A 15 -9.25 -4.88 8.99
N LYS A 16 -9.14 -4.46 10.26
CA LYS A 16 -8.56 -5.18 11.42
C LYS A 16 -8.33 -6.68 11.23
N ARG A 17 -7.07 -7.05 10.99
CA ARG A 17 -6.48 -8.31 11.50
C ARG A 17 -5.28 -7.94 12.38
N PRO A 18 -4.95 -8.74 13.40
CA PRO A 18 -3.85 -8.43 14.29
C PRO A 18 -2.54 -8.62 13.51
N LEU A 19 -2.09 -7.58 12.80
CA LEU A 19 -0.70 -7.44 12.36
C LEU A 19 0.13 -7.21 13.63
N GLN A 20 0.32 -8.29 14.38
CA GLN A 20 0.93 -8.32 15.71
C GLN A 20 2.45 -8.49 15.63
N LEU A 21 3.04 -8.09 14.51
CA LEU A 21 4.44 -8.32 14.21
C LEU A 21 5.19 -7.00 14.09
N GLN A 22 6.17 -6.87 14.98
CA GLN A 22 7.15 -5.81 15.19
C GLN A 22 6.65 -4.55 15.93
N LYS A 23 7.00 -4.51 17.22
CA LYS A 23 6.75 -3.48 18.24
C LYS A 23 7.18 -2.03 17.92
N LEU A 24 7.54 -1.67 16.68
CA LEU A 24 8.03 -0.32 16.35
C LEU A 24 7.53 0.28 15.03
N GLN A 25 6.74 -0.41 14.21
CA GLN A 25 6.29 0.13 12.92
C GLN A 25 4.76 0.08 12.78
N SER A 26 4.19 1.09 12.12
CA SER A 26 2.76 1.12 11.83
C SER A 26 2.41 0.08 10.75
N PRO A 27 1.24 -0.58 10.80
CA PRO A 27 0.88 -1.66 9.86
C PRO A 27 0.94 -1.26 8.38
N ASP A 28 0.60 0.00 8.09
CA ASP A 28 0.73 0.60 6.77
C ASP A 28 2.19 0.77 6.33
N ALA A 29 3.11 1.14 7.23
CA ALA A 29 4.52 1.25 6.92
C ALA A 29 5.15 -0.12 6.63
N LEU A 30 4.76 -1.15 7.39
CA LEU A 30 5.19 -2.53 7.15
C LEU A 30 4.76 -3.01 5.75
N TYR A 31 3.50 -2.78 5.40
CA TYR A 31 2.97 -3.12 4.08
C TYR A 31 3.72 -2.40 2.94
N CYS A 32 3.96 -1.09 3.10
CA CYS A 32 4.69 -0.29 2.12
C CYS A 32 6.13 -0.76 1.93
N GLN A 33 6.81 -1.16 3.02
CA GLN A 33 8.16 -1.71 2.94
C GLN A 33 8.18 -3.08 2.24
N GLY A 34 7.20 -3.93 2.50
CA GLY A 34 7.03 -5.21 1.82
C GLY A 34 6.84 -5.04 0.31
N LEU A 35 5.98 -4.11 -0.10
CA LEU A 35 5.75 -3.76 -1.51
C LEU A 35 7.04 -3.35 -2.23
N LEU A 36 7.83 -2.48 -1.59
CA LEU A 36 9.09 -2.04 -2.14
C LEU A 36 10.08 -3.20 -2.31
N ASN A 37 10.18 -4.07 -1.31
CA ASN A 37 11.13 -5.17 -1.32
C ASN A 37 10.75 -6.28 -2.31
N ALA A 38 9.45 -6.57 -2.46
CA ALA A 38 8.98 -7.68 -3.28
C ALA A 38 8.90 -7.32 -4.77
N ILE A 39 8.33 -6.17 -5.10
CA ILE A 39 8.00 -5.80 -6.49
C ILE A 39 8.61 -4.47 -6.93
N GLY A 40 9.38 -3.80 -6.06
CA GLY A 40 10.07 -2.55 -6.39
C GLY A 40 9.15 -1.32 -6.50
N ILE A 41 7.91 -1.41 -6.01
CA ILE A 41 6.95 -0.31 -6.08
C ILE A 41 7.04 0.53 -4.82
N VAL A 42 7.35 1.82 -4.99
CA VAL A 42 7.36 2.81 -3.90
C VAL A 42 5.96 3.36 -3.70
N VAL A 43 5.45 3.25 -2.48
CA VAL A 43 4.19 3.83 -2.04
C VAL A 43 4.39 4.61 -0.74
N VAL A 44 3.50 5.54 -0.45
CA VAL A 44 3.57 6.37 0.77
C VAL A 44 2.60 5.82 1.83
N PRO A 45 3.06 5.50 3.05
CA PRO A 45 2.20 5.01 4.13
C PRO A 45 1.22 6.09 4.64
N GLY A 46 0.01 5.67 5.01
CA GLY A 46 -1.10 6.51 5.46
C GLY A 46 -0.97 7.07 6.89
N SER A 47 -0.07 6.51 7.71
CA SER A 47 0.20 6.90 9.11
C SER A 47 0.69 8.34 9.26
N GLY A 48 1.35 8.90 8.24
CA GLY A 48 1.70 10.32 8.18
C GLY A 48 0.54 11.25 7.86
N PHE A 49 -0.66 10.71 7.62
CA PHE A 49 -1.86 11.42 7.20
C PHE A 49 -3.00 11.21 8.20
N ARG A 50 -4.08 11.99 8.05
CA ARG A 50 -5.28 11.93 8.92
C ARG A 50 -6.17 10.72 8.56
N GLN A 51 -5.67 9.50 8.78
CA GLN A 51 -6.46 8.27 8.57
C GLN A 51 -7.39 7.96 9.76
N VAL A 52 -8.52 7.31 9.48
CA VAL A 52 -9.50 6.93 10.51
C VAL A 52 -8.89 5.84 11.42
N PRO A 53 -9.01 5.93 12.76
CA PRO A 53 -8.49 4.90 13.65
C PRO A 53 -9.03 3.50 13.33
N GLY A 54 -8.14 2.51 13.29
CA GLY A 54 -8.49 1.13 12.92
C GLY A 54 -8.58 0.86 11.43
N THR A 55 -8.22 1.85 10.60
CA THR A 55 -8.02 1.69 9.15
C THR A 55 -6.56 1.98 8.80
N TRP A 56 -6.08 1.33 7.75
CA TRP A 56 -4.73 1.54 7.23
C TRP A 56 -4.82 1.75 5.73
N HIS A 57 -4.04 2.72 5.25
CA HIS A 57 -4.00 3.11 3.86
C HIS A 57 -2.56 3.32 3.40
N PHE A 58 -2.37 3.33 2.09
CA PHE A 58 -1.18 3.86 1.46
C PHE A 58 -1.61 4.68 0.24
N ARG A 59 -0.71 5.52 -0.29
CA ARG A 59 -0.92 6.29 -1.51
C ARG A 59 0.03 5.83 -2.60
N CYS A 60 -0.53 5.58 -3.78
CA CYS A 60 0.18 5.28 -5.01
C CYS A 60 -0.06 6.42 -6.02
N THR A 61 0.89 6.66 -6.92
CA THR A 61 0.77 7.61 -8.03
C THR A 61 0.58 6.86 -9.35
N ILE A 62 -0.43 7.23 -10.13
CA ILE A 62 -0.71 6.63 -11.44
C ILE A 62 0.05 7.31 -12.60
N LEU A 63 1.34 7.54 -12.43
CA LEU A 63 2.20 8.07 -13.49
C LEU A 63 2.46 7.11 -14.68
N PRO A 64 2.40 5.78 -14.53
CA PRO A 64 2.57 4.87 -15.66
C PRO A 64 1.50 5.06 -16.73
N GLN A 65 1.89 4.83 -17.98
CA GLN A 65 0.96 4.78 -19.11
C GLN A 65 -0.11 3.71 -18.89
N GLU A 66 -1.32 3.93 -19.41
CA GLU A 66 -2.50 3.09 -19.15
C GLU A 66 -2.29 1.62 -19.54
N ASP A 67 -1.52 1.36 -20.60
CA ASP A 67 -1.13 0.02 -21.07
C ASP A 67 -0.31 -0.76 -20.04
N LYS A 68 0.39 -0.06 -19.13
CA LYS A 68 1.21 -0.67 -18.08
C LYS A 68 0.46 -0.86 -16.77
N ILE A 69 -0.70 -0.23 -16.60
CA ILE A 69 -1.53 -0.35 -15.39
C ILE A 69 -1.93 -1.80 -15.12
N PRO A 70 -2.42 -2.60 -16.09
CA PRO A 70 -2.81 -4.00 -15.83
C PRO A 70 -1.67 -4.85 -15.26
N ALA A 71 -0.45 -4.68 -15.79
CA ALA A 71 0.71 -5.43 -15.30
C ALA A 71 1.08 -5.05 -13.86
N ILE A 72 0.97 -3.75 -13.51
CA ILE A 72 1.23 -3.25 -12.16
C ILE A 72 0.16 -3.76 -11.19
N VAL A 73 -1.12 -3.72 -11.59
CA VAL A 73 -2.23 -4.24 -10.79
C VAL A 73 -2.05 -5.72 -10.50
N ASN A 74 -1.68 -6.54 -11.50
CA ASN A 74 -1.44 -7.97 -11.29
C ASN A 74 -0.34 -8.22 -10.26
N ARG A 75 0.80 -7.51 -10.36
CA ARG A 75 1.90 -7.63 -9.37
C ARG A 75 1.48 -7.18 -7.99
N LEU A 76 0.66 -6.13 -7.88
CA LEU A 76 0.11 -5.66 -6.61
C LEU A 76 -0.83 -6.70 -5.99
N THR A 77 -1.66 -7.35 -6.80
CA THR A 77 -2.57 -8.42 -6.36
C THR A 77 -1.80 -9.63 -5.85
N GLU A 78 -0.81 -10.12 -6.61
CA GLU A 78 0.03 -11.26 -6.22
C GLU A 78 0.77 -10.99 -4.90
N PHE A 79 1.36 -9.80 -4.77
CA PHE A 79 1.97 -9.37 -3.51
C PHE A 79 0.95 -9.32 -2.37
N HIS A 80 -0.23 -8.72 -2.62
CA HIS A 80 -1.25 -8.55 -1.60
C HIS A 80 -1.74 -9.90 -1.07
N GLU A 81 -1.99 -10.87 -1.94
CA GLU A 81 -2.40 -12.22 -1.57
C GLU A 81 -1.30 -12.91 -0.75
N SER A 82 -0.06 -12.89 -1.22
CA SER A 82 1.07 -13.49 -0.51
C SER A 82 1.30 -12.87 0.86
N PHE A 83 1.22 -11.54 0.96
CA PHE A 83 1.35 -10.82 2.23
C PHE A 83 0.20 -11.18 3.16
N MET A 84 -1.04 -11.18 2.66
CA MET A 84 -2.20 -11.52 3.48
C MET A 84 -2.18 -12.95 3.97
N ASP A 85 -1.59 -13.89 3.22
CA ASP A 85 -1.43 -15.29 3.61
C ASP A 85 -0.34 -15.48 4.68
N GLU A 86 0.76 -14.72 4.61
CA GLU A 86 1.81 -14.71 5.65
C GLU A 86 1.25 -14.27 7.01
N PHE A 87 0.36 -13.27 7.02
CA PHE A 87 -0.24 -12.71 8.23
C PHE A 87 -1.68 -13.20 8.48
N ARG A 88 -2.12 -14.27 7.80
CA ARG A 88 -3.49 -14.82 7.94
C ARG A 88 -3.72 -15.56 9.25
N ASN A 89 -2.67 -16.14 9.83
CA ASN A 89 -2.72 -17.02 11.01
C ASN A 89 -2.32 -16.30 12.30
#